data_AF-Q0I1Q8-F1
#
_entry.id   AF-Q0I1Q8-F1
#
_cell.length_a   1.000
_cell.length_b   1.000
_cell.length_c   1.000
_cell.angle_alpha   90.00
_cell.angle_beta   90.00
_cell.angle_gamma   90.00
#
_symmetry.space_group_name_H-M   'P 1'
#
loop_
_entity.id
_entity.type
_entity.pdbx_description
1 polymer ?
#
loop_
_entity_poly.entity_id
_entity_poly.type
_entity_poly.pdbx_seq_one_letter_code
_entity_poly.pdbx_strand_id
1 'polypeptide(L)'
;MYQSHDSMRDDFEITVPEIDYLVELLQIVIGKNGGARMTGGGFGGCIVAIAPQDKVEEVRQIIADNYEKQTGLKEDFYVCTASKGVTIC
;
A
#
# COMPACT_ATOMS: atom_id res chain seq x y z
N MET A 1 -1.70 11.20 -1.26
CA MET A 1 -0.95 9.96 -1.58
C MET A 1 -1.44 9.35 -2.88
N TYR A 2 -2.76 9.20 -3.07
CA TYR A 2 -3.36 8.69 -4.32
C TYR A 2 -2.81 9.37 -5.60
N GLN A 3 -2.84 10.70 -5.70
CA GLN A 3 -2.29 11.42 -6.87
C GLN A 3 -0.80 11.15 -7.13
N SER A 4 -0.01 10.88 -6.08
CA SER A 4 1.39 10.49 -6.25
C SER A 4 1.52 9.08 -6.81
N HIS A 5 0.61 8.17 -6.45
CA HIS A 5 0.57 6.84 -7.03
C HIS A 5 0.11 6.88 -8.49
N ASP A 6 -0.91 7.68 -8.82
CA ASP A 6 -1.37 7.87 -10.20
C ASP A 6 -0.22 8.38 -11.07
N SER A 7 0.53 9.40 -10.64
CA SER A 7 1.70 9.86 -11.39
C SER A 7 2.80 8.79 -11.51
N MET A 8 3.00 7.95 -10.47
CA MET A 8 3.93 6.82 -10.54
C MET A 8 3.51 5.75 -11.57
N ARG A 9 2.20 5.52 -11.73
CA ARG A 9 1.64 4.57 -12.69
C ARG A 9 1.59 5.14 -14.10
N ASP A 10 1.05 6.35 -14.23
CA ASP A 10 0.64 6.91 -15.52
C ASP A 10 1.72 7.81 -16.14
N ASP A 11 2.46 8.60 -15.35
CA ASP A 11 3.49 9.50 -15.88
C ASP A 11 4.89 8.86 -15.87
N PHE A 12 5.23 8.15 -14.80
CA PHE A 12 6.54 7.52 -14.61
C PHE A 12 6.57 6.06 -15.05
N GLU A 13 5.40 5.41 -15.20
CA GLU A 13 5.26 4.01 -15.63
C GLU A 13 6.14 3.03 -14.82
N ILE A 14 6.24 3.27 -13.51
CA ILE A 14 7.08 2.47 -12.60
C ILE A 14 6.28 1.53 -11.69
N THR A 15 4.96 1.43 -11.84
CA THR A 15 4.14 0.47 -11.07
C THR A 15 3.96 -0.85 -11.82
N VAL A 16 3.37 -1.83 -11.15
CA VAL A 16 2.95 -3.11 -11.73
C VAL A 16 1.53 -3.42 -11.27
N PRO A 17 0.76 -4.25 -12.00
CA PRO A 17 -0.65 -4.52 -11.69
C PRO A 17 -0.88 -4.98 -10.26
N GLU A 18 0.04 -5.74 -9.67
CA GLU A 18 -0.06 -6.23 -8.29
C GLU A 18 0.01 -5.09 -7.27
N ILE A 19 0.86 -4.09 -7.52
CA ILE A 19 0.98 -2.91 -6.66
C ILE A 19 -0.25 -2.02 -6.80
N ASP A 20 -0.71 -1.81 -8.03
CA ASP A 20 -1.89 -0.97 -8.29
C ASP A 20 -3.14 -1.58 -7.64
N TYR A 21 -3.27 -2.91 -7.70
CA TYR A 21 -4.38 -3.64 -7.08
C TYR A 21 -4.36 -3.55 -5.55
N LEU A 22 -3.17 -3.62 -4.91
CA LEU A 22 -3.06 -3.38 -3.47
C LEU A 22 -3.52 -1.96 -3.08
N VAL A 23 -3.14 -0.95 -3.86
CA VAL A 23 -3.58 0.43 -3.61
C VAL A 23 -5.10 0.55 -3.76
N GLU A 24 -5.69 -0.05 -4.79
CA GLU A 24 -7.14 -0.06 -5.02
C GLU A 24 -7.90 -0.68 -3.85
N LEU A 25 -7.55 -1.91 -3.45
CA LEU A 25 -8.20 -2.63 -2.35
C LEU A 25 -8.14 -1.84 -1.03
N LEU A 26 -6.99 -1.25 -0.74
CA LEU A 26 -6.81 -0.44 0.45
C LEU A 26 -7.70 0.81 0.37
N GLN A 27 -7.72 1.50 -0.77
CA GLN A 27 -8.47 2.73 -1.01
C GLN A 27 -10.00 2.54 -0.88
N ILE A 28 -10.52 1.36 -1.21
CA ILE A 28 -11.93 0.97 -0.98
C ILE A 28 -12.30 1.09 0.51
N VAL A 29 -11.44 0.59 1.39
CA VAL A 29 -11.71 0.54 2.84
C VAL A 29 -11.47 1.89 3.52
N ILE A 30 -10.37 2.56 3.19
CA ILE A 30 -9.98 3.79 3.89
C ILE A 30 -10.74 5.03 3.39
N GLY A 31 -11.24 4.99 2.15
CA GLY A 31 -11.91 6.11 1.51
C GLY A 31 -11.10 7.42 1.61
N LYS A 32 -11.78 8.54 1.87
CA LYS A 32 -11.15 9.86 1.97
C LYS A 32 -10.35 10.09 3.26
N ASN A 33 -10.38 9.17 4.21
CA ASN A 33 -9.77 9.34 5.54
C ASN A 33 -8.28 8.94 5.58
N GLY A 34 -7.65 8.77 4.42
CA GLY A 34 -6.27 8.35 4.31
C GLY A 34 -5.79 8.33 2.86
N GLY A 35 -4.68 7.63 2.62
CA GLY A 35 -4.27 7.32 1.26
C GLY A 35 -3.15 6.30 1.23
N ALA A 36 -3.00 5.64 0.08
CA ALA A 36 -1.90 4.73 -0.21
C ALA A 36 -1.13 5.14 -1.47
N ARG A 37 0.10 4.65 -1.58
CA ARG A 37 0.91 4.68 -2.80
C ARG A 37 1.98 3.60 -2.76
N MET A 38 2.56 3.27 -3.91
CA MET A 38 3.81 2.49 -3.94
C MET A 38 4.93 3.22 -3.17
N THR A 39 5.87 2.48 -2.60
CA THR A 39 7.08 3.03 -1.96
C THR A 39 8.33 2.30 -2.44
N GLY A 40 9.45 3.03 -2.55
CA GLY A 40 10.71 2.50 -3.11
C GLY A 40 10.89 2.82 -4.59
N GLY A 41 11.71 2.01 -5.27
CA GLY A 41 12.16 2.24 -6.65
C GLY A 41 11.17 1.84 -7.75
N GLY A 42 10.09 1.13 -7.42
CA GLY A 42 9.09 0.68 -8.38
C GLY A 42 9.23 -0.78 -8.83
N PHE A 43 8.46 -1.15 -9.85
CA PHE A 43 8.43 -2.46 -10.51
C PHE A 43 8.08 -3.65 -9.59
N GLY A 44 7.27 -3.38 -8.56
CA GLY A 44 6.87 -4.33 -7.52
C GLY A 44 7.17 -3.81 -6.11
N GLY A 45 7.36 -4.73 -5.17
CA GLY A 45 7.75 -4.41 -3.81
C GLY A 45 6.58 -4.10 -2.88
N CYS A 46 6.57 -2.91 -2.28
CA CYS A 46 5.65 -2.55 -1.20
C CYS A 46 4.82 -1.30 -1.53
N ILE A 47 3.64 -1.23 -0.92
CA ILE A 47 2.89 0.01 -0.77
C ILE A 47 3.04 0.55 0.65
N VAL A 48 2.81 1.85 0.82
CA VAL A 48 2.66 2.49 2.12
C VAL A 48 1.31 3.19 2.18
N ALA A 49 0.64 3.10 3.32
CA ALA A 49 -0.65 3.72 3.54
C ALA A 49 -0.70 4.46 4.87
N ILE A 50 -1.42 5.57 4.89
CA ILE A 50 -1.88 6.23 6.11
C ILE A 50 -3.37 5.98 6.19
N ALA A 51 -3.82 5.40 7.30
CA ALA A 51 -5.21 5.03 7.53
C ALA A 51 -5.59 5.23 9.00
N PRO A 52 -6.88 5.44 9.31
CA PRO A 52 -7.40 5.34 10.67
C PRO A 52 -7.08 3.98 11.30
N GLN A 53 -6.72 3.96 12.59
CA GLN A 53 -6.28 2.74 13.27
C GLN A 53 -7.40 1.68 13.35
N ASP A 54 -8.65 2.10 13.46
CA ASP A 54 -9.84 1.25 13.46
C ASP A 54 -10.13 0.59 12.09
N LYS A 55 -9.49 1.05 11.02
CA LYS A 55 -9.61 0.48 9.67
C LYS A 55 -8.56 -0.57 9.32
N VAL A 56 -7.54 -0.76 10.16
CA VAL A 56 -6.41 -1.66 9.86
C VAL A 56 -6.86 -3.11 9.64
N GLU A 57 -7.75 -3.64 10.49
CA GLU A 57 -8.21 -5.03 10.34
C GLU A 57 -9.09 -5.22 9.10
N GLU A 58 -9.93 -4.24 8.78
CA GLU A 58 -10.75 -4.26 7.56
C GLU A 58 -9.88 -4.24 6.29
N VAL A 59 -8.79 -3.45 6.29
CA VAL A 59 -7.79 -3.44 5.21
C VAL A 59 -7.07 -4.79 5.09
N ARG A 60 -6.67 -5.40 6.21
CA ARG A 60 -6.02 -6.72 6.20
C ARG A 60 -6.94 -7.78 5.59
N GLN A 61 -8.21 -7.79 6.01
CA GLN A 61 -9.19 -8.76 5.55
C GLN A 61 -9.47 -8.63 4.05
N ILE A 62 -9.75 -7.41 3.56
CA ILE A 62 -10.06 -7.23 2.13
C ILE A 62 -8.86 -7.62 1.24
N ILE A 63 -7.63 -7.33 1.67
CA ILE A 63 -6.44 -7.70 0.89
C ILE A 63 -6.25 -9.23 0.94
N ALA A 64 -6.31 -9.85 2.11
CA ALA A 64 -6.17 -11.30 2.24
C ALA A 64 -7.23 -12.09 1.44
N ASP A 65 -8.45 -11.56 1.35
CA ASP A 65 -9.55 -12.21 0.64
C ASP A 65 -9.43 -12.11 -0.89
N ASN A 66 -8.67 -11.15 -1.42
CA ASN A 66 -8.71 -10.81 -2.84
C ASN A 66 -7.35 -10.86 -3.54
N TYR A 67 -6.27 -10.44 -2.87
CA TYR A 67 -4.97 -10.22 -3.49
C TYR A 67 -4.36 -11.51 -4.05
N GLU A 68 -4.26 -12.55 -3.23
CA GLU A 68 -3.69 -13.84 -3.64
C GLU A 68 -4.52 -14.51 -4.75
N LYS A 69 -5.84 -14.35 -4.73
CA LYS A 69 -6.74 -14.90 -5.76
C LYS A 69 -6.52 -14.25 -7.13
N GLN A 70 -6.26 -12.94 -7.14
CA GLN A 70 -6.09 -12.18 -8.38
C GLN A 70 -4.66 -12.25 -8.94
N THR A 71 -3.66 -12.29 -8.06
CA THR A 71 -2.24 -12.14 -8.43
C THR A 71 -1.44 -13.43 -8.31
N GLY A 72 -1.92 -14.40 -7.52
CA GLY A 72 -1.15 -15.59 -7.14
C GLY A 72 -0.03 -15.33 -6.13
N LEU A 73 0.06 -14.12 -5.58
CA LEU A 73 1.09 -13.73 -4.60
C LEU A 73 0.49 -13.60 -3.20
N LYS A 74 1.26 -14.01 -2.18
CA LYS A 74 0.88 -13.82 -0.79
C LYS A 74 1.34 -12.46 -0.27
N GLU A 75 0.43 -11.74 0.38
CA GLU A 75 0.67 -10.47 1.03
C GLU A 75 1.36 -10.62 2.41
N ASP A 76 2.12 -9.59 2.78
CA ASP A 76 2.62 -9.38 4.14
C ASP A 76 2.18 -8.00 4.64
N PHE A 77 1.98 -7.86 5.95
CA PHE A 77 1.52 -6.61 6.56
C PHE A 77 2.38 -6.16 7.74
N TYR A 78 2.78 -4.91 7.72
CA TYR A 78 3.56 -4.27 8.77
C TYR A 78 2.83 -3.00 9.25
N VAL A 79 2.41 -2.98 10.52
CA VAL A 79 1.88 -1.77 11.15
C VAL A 79 3.06 -1.04 11.77
N CYS A 80 3.45 0.07 11.15
CA CYS A 80 4.67 0.81 11.50
C CYS A 80 4.33 2.17 12.12
N THR A 81 5.18 2.61 13.04
CA THR A 81 5.21 3.98 13.55
C THR A 81 6.55 4.61 13.22
N ALA A 82 6.59 5.91 12.90
CA ALA A 82 7.83 6.61 12.63
C ALA A 82 8.78 6.52 13.85
N SER A 83 10.04 6.16 13.61
CA SER A 83 11.06 5.96 14.65
C SER A 83 12.33 6.74 14.34
N LYS A 84 13.19 6.90 15.35
CA LYS A 84 14.53 7.46 15.16
C LYS A 84 15.39 6.53 14.30
N GLY A 85 16.31 7.11 13.55
CA GLY A 85 17.37 6.38 12.86
C GLY A 85 18.46 5.89 13.82
N VAL A 86 19.46 5.21 13.27
CA VAL A 86 20.63 4.73 14.03
C VAL A 86 21.33 5.89 14.74
N THR A 87 21.78 5.68 15.98
CA THR A 87 22.57 6.65 16.75
C THR A 87 23.61 5.89 17.55
N ILE A 88 24.84 6.41 17.62
CA ILE A 88 25.90 5.90 18.48
C ILE A 88 25.87 6.74 19.76
N CYS A 89 25.78 6.07 20.92
CA CYS A 89 25.82 6.70 22.24
C CYS A 89 27.19 7.31 22.55
#